data_AF-A0A941XYA8-F1
#
_entry.id   AF-A0A941XYA8-F1
#
_cell.length_a   1.000
_cell.length_b   1.000
_cell.length_c   1.000
_cell.angle_alpha   90.00
_cell.angle_beta   90.00
_cell.angle_gamma   90.00
#
_symmetry.space_group_name_H-M   'P 1'
#
loop_
_entity.id
_entity.type
_entity.pdbx_description
1 polymer ?
#
loop_
_entity_poly.entity_id
_entity_poly.type
_entity_poly.pdbx_seq_one_letter_code
_entity_poly.pdbx_strand_id
1 'polypeptide(L)'
;MLKRTLLQGMKALVQCTWGLPQTILGLALFLRYTKAPHALYRGCIQTQWPRGGGISLGLFFFTADAVHAPSAERRAALAAHEYGHTLQSLLLGPLYLLTIGVISFTWANAPRFKRMRRERGLPYSHCIVERWADRLGGIRDQK
;
A
#
# COMPACT_ATOMS: atom_id res chain seq x y z
N MET A 1 23.05 -12.89 -2.00
CA MET A 1 22.72 -11.78 -1.08
C MET A 1 22.83 -10.41 -1.77
N LEU A 2 23.99 -10.06 -2.34
CA LEU A 2 24.24 -8.77 -3.01
C LEU A 2 23.20 -8.34 -4.06
N LYS A 3 22.80 -9.24 -4.98
CA LYS A 3 21.79 -8.95 -6.03
C LYS A 3 20.44 -8.48 -5.46
N ARG A 4 20.01 -9.02 -4.31
CA ARG A 4 18.73 -8.64 -3.68
C ARG A 4 18.81 -7.25 -3.06
N THR A 5 19.90 -6.93 -2.39
CA THR A 5 20.15 -5.60 -1.80
C THR A 5 20.23 -4.53 -2.89
N LEU A 6 20.92 -4.82 -4.00
CA LEU A 6 20.98 -3.92 -5.15
C LEU A 6 19.59 -3.65 -5.73
N LEU A 7 18.78 -4.69 -5.95
CA LEU A 7 17.41 -4.53 -6.44
C LEU A 7 16.53 -3.69 -5.49
N GLN A 8 16.73 -3.83 -4.18
CA GLN A 8 16.02 -3.02 -3.18
C GLN A 8 16.45 -1.55 -3.23
N GLY A 9 17.76 -1.28 -3.34
CA GLY A 9 18.29 0.07 -3.51
C GLY A 9 17.79 0.73 -4.80
N MET A 10 17.75 0.00 -5.91
CA MET A 10 17.22 0.50 -7.18
C MET A 10 15.75 0.91 -7.06
N LYS A 11 14.92 0.11 -6.38
CA LYS A 11 13.51 0.47 -6.14
C LYS A 11 13.37 1.77 -5.35
N ALA A 12 14.18 1.94 -4.31
CA ALA A 12 14.17 3.18 -3.54
C ALA A 12 14.58 4.38 -4.40
N LEU A 13 15.62 4.25 -5.22
CA LEU A 13 16.05 5.31 -6.13
C LEU A 13 14.95 5.70 -7.13
N VAL A 14 14.27 4.72 -7.73
CA VAL A 14 13.16 4.97 -8.67
C VAL A 14 12.00 5.66 -7.95
N GLN A 15 11.64 5.26 -6.72
CA GLN A 15 10.60 5.95 -5.96
C GLN A 15 10.98 7.39 -5.60
N CYS A 16 12.27 7.66 -5.35
CA CYS A 16 12.77 9.00 -5.04
C CYS A 16 13.00 9.89 -6.27
N THR A 17 12.77 9.39 -7.48
CA THR A 17 12.95 10.14 -8.73
C THR A 17 11.66 10.10 -9.56
N TRP A 18 11.30 8.93 -10.07
CA TRP A 18 10.08 8.69 -10.84
C TRP A 18 8.81 8.75 -9.97
N GLY A 19 8.85 8.19 -8.76
CA GLY A 19 7.74 8.20 -7.81
C GLY A 19 7.71 9.42 -6.87
N LEU A 20 8.43 10.50 -7.22
CA LEU A 20 8.76 11.57 -6.28
C LEU A 20 7.53 12.22 -5.60
N PRO A 21 6.44 12.59 -6.30
CA PRO A 21 5.31 13.28 -5.66
C PRO A 21 4.70 12.47 -4.51
N GLN A 22 4.39 11.20 -4.75
CA GLN A 22 3.86 10.31 -3.72
C GLN A 22 4.89 9.98 -2.64
N THR A 23 6.17 9.86 -2.99
CA THR A 23 7.23 9.63 -1.99
C THR A 23 7.36 10.80 -1.01
N ILE A 24 7.20 12.05 -1.49
CA ILE A 24 7.18 13.24 -0.61
C ILE A 24 5.98 13.20 0.34
N LEU A 25 4.79 12.88 -0.17
CA LEU A 25 3.59 12.72 0.68
C LEU A 25 3.79 11.59 1.72
N GLY A 26 4.39 10.49 1.29
CA GLY A 26 4.76 9.36 2.16
C GLY A 26 5.73 9.78 3.26
N LEU A 27 6.77 10.56 2.93
CA LEU A 27 7.72 11.09 3.90
C LEU A 27 7.04 12.04 4.90
N ALA A 28 6.18 12.95 4.44
CA ALA A 28 5.43 13.84 5.32
C ALA A 28 4.57 13.07 6.33
N LEU A 29 3.91 12.00 5.87
CA LEU A 29 3.11 11.13 6.74
C LEU A 29 4.00 10.28 7.67
N PHE A 30 5.15 9.82 7.20
CA PHE A 30 6.13 9.11 8.02
C PHE A 30 6.62 9.99 9.17
N LEU A 31 6.95 11.26 8.89
CA LEU A 31 7.38 12.23 9.91
C LEU A 31 6.32 12.48 10.99
N ARG A 32 5.04 12.37 10.66
CA ARG A 32 3.94 12.41 11.63
C ARG A 32 3.90 11.18 12.55
N TYR A 33 4.38 10.03 12.08
CA TYR A 33 4.30 8.74 12.77
C TYR A 33 5.68 8.17 13.15
N THR A 34 6.68 9.01 13.41
CA THR A 34 8.07 8.58 13.76
C THR A 34 8.19 7.75 15.05
N LYS A 35 7.20 7.84 15.94
CA LYS A 35 7.13 7.03 17.18
C LYS A 35 6.46 5.68 16.97
N ALA A 36 5.89 5.43 15.79
CA ALA A 36 5.23 4.18 15.47
C ALA A 36 6.29 3.12 15.07
N PRO A 37 5.97 1.82 15.13
CA PRO A 37 6.88 0.79 14.66
C PRO A 37 7.13 0.91 13.15
N HIS A 38 8.40 0.83 12.75
CA HIS A 38 8.82 0.87 11.36
C HIS A 38 9.61 -0.39 10.99
N ALA A 39 9.47 -0.84 9.74
CA ALA A 39 10.22 -1.98 9.22
C ALA A 39 10.61 -1.76 7.75
N LEU A 40 11.77 -2.29 7.36
CA LEU A 40 12.12 -2.39 5.94
C LEU A 40 11.40 -3.59 5.33
N TYR A 41 10.51 -3.33 4.39
CA TYR A 41 9.76 -4.36 3.68
C TYR A 41 10.13 -4.34 2.20
N ARG A 42 10.91 -5.33 1.77
CA ARG A 42 11.31 -5.53 0.36
C ARG A 42 11.87 -4.26 -0.30
N GLY A 43 12.64 -3.44 0.43
CA GLY A 43 13.24 -2.19 -0.08
C GLY A 43 12.36 -0.94 0.07
N CYS A 44 11.25 -1.03 0.80
CA CYS A 44 10.35 0.07 1.08
C CYS A 44 10.12 0.19 2.59
N ILE A 45 9.70 1.36 3.06
CA ILE A 45 9.55 1.64 4.49
C ILE A 45 8.09 1.42 4.89
N GLN A 46 7.86 0.39 5.70
CA GLN A 46 6.58 0.11 6.32
C GLN A 46 6.48 0.87 7.65
N THR A 47 5.34 1.52 7.89
CA THR A 47 4.98 2.10 9.20
C THR A 47 3.69 1.47 9.72
N GLN A 48 3.71 0.94 10.94
CA GLN A 48 2.51 0.38 11.58
C GLN A 48 1.79 1.45 12.41
N TRP A 49 0.71 2.02 11.89
CA TRP A 49 0.02 3.14 12.51
C TRP A 49 -1.24 2.72 13.30
N PRO A 50 -1.74 3.55 14.25
CA PRO A 50 -2.94 3.25 15.03
C PRO A 50 -4.22 3.51 14.23
N ARG A 51 -4.40 2.82 13.09
CA ARG A 51 -5.57 2.88 12.21
C ARG A 51 -5.86 1.51 11.61
N GLY A 52 -7.11 1.19 11.31
CA GLY A 52 -7.53 -0.13 10.80
C GLY A 52 -7.32 -0.41 9.31
N GLY A 53 -6.58 0.43 8.58
CA GLY A 53 -6.35 0.28 7.14
C GLY A 53 -4.90 0.56 6.76
N GLY A 54 -4.63 0.64 5.46
CA GLY A 54 -3.33 1.00 4.94
C GLY A 54 -3.38 2.09 3.88
N ILE A 55 -2.20 2.61 3.54
CA ILE A 55 -2.01 3.50 2.41
C ILE A 55 -0.58 3.35 1.90
N SER A 56 -0.42 3.46 0.58
CA SER A 56 0.89 3.37 -0.08
C SER A 56 1.20 4.64 -0.85
N LEU A 57 2.36 5.22 -0.55
CA LEU A 57 2.82 6.53 -1.01
C LEU A 57 4.30 6.45 -1.42
N GLY A 58 4.54 5.85 -2.59
CA GLY A 58 5.89 5.70 -3.12
C GLY A 58 6.75 4.78 -2.25
N LEU A 59 7.89 5.30 -1.79
CA LEU A 59 8.82 4.56 -0.93
C LEU A 59 8.22 4.14 0.42
N PHE A 60 7.21 4.87 0.89
CA PHE A 60 6.58 4.67 2.20
C PHE A 60 5.21 4.02 2.03
N PHE A 61 4.91 3.06 2.89
CA PHE A 61 3.55 2.56 3.03
C PHE A 61 3.22 2.30 4.50
N PHE A 62 1.93 2.33 4.81
CA PHE A 62 1.42 2.30 6.16
C PHE A 62 0.41 1.17 6.28
N THR A 63 0.46 0.46 7.39
CA THR A 63 -0.42 -0.67 7.68
C THR A 63 -0.96 -0.57 9.09
N ALA A 64 -2.08 -1.23 9.36
CA ALA A 64 -2.62 -1.35 10.71
C ALA A 64 -1.61 -1.96 11.69
N ASP A 65 -1.60 -1.45 12.93
CA ASP A 65 -0.87 -2.03 14.05
C ASP A 65 -1.52 -3.31 14.58
N ALA A 66 -0.92 -3.92 15.61
CA ALA A 66 -1.43 -5.13 16.23
C ALA A 66 -2.76 -4.94 16.97
N VAL A 67 -3.12 -3.73 17.38
CA VAL A 67 -4.40 -3.45 18.03
C VAL A 67 -5.53 -3.52 17.01
N HIS A 68 -5.33 -2.94 15.82
CA HIS A 68 -6.34 -2.86 14.78
C HIS A 68 -6.34 -4.07 13.83
N ALA A 69 -5.23 -4.79 13.74
CA ALA A 69 -5.10 -6.05 13.01
C ALA A 69 -4.36 -7.08 13.89
N PRO A 70 -5.05 -7.77 14.82
CA PRO A 70 -4.40 -8.66 15.80
C PRO A 70 -3.82 -9.94 15.19
N SER A 71 -4.40 -10.45 14.11
CA SER A 71 -3.87 -11.60 13.37
C SER A 71 -2.56 -11.23 12.64
N ALA A 72 -1.50 -12.00 12.86
CA ALA A 72 -0.24 -11.85 12.16
C ALA A 72 -0.39 -12.09 10.65
N GLU A 73 -1.22 -13.05 10.26
CA GLU A 73 -1.56 -13.34 8.86
C GLU A 73 -2.27 -12.15 8.21
N ARG A 74 -3.22 -11.53 8.93
CA ARG A 74 -3.91 -10.32 8.45
C ARG A 74 -2.94 -9.15 8.27
N ARG A 75 -1.99 -8.95 9.20
CA ARG A 75 -0.95 -7.91 9.04
C ARG A 75 -0.01 -8.22 7.87
N ALA A 76 0.37 -9.48 7.68
CA ALA A 76 1.20 -9.90 6.56
C ALA A 76 0.48 -9.71 5.22
N ALA A 77 -0.80 -10.05 5.14
CA ALA A 77 -1.64 -9.83 3.96
C ALA A 77 -1.80 -8.33 3.68
N LEU A 78 -2.06 -7.50 4.70
CA LEU A 78 -2.15 -6.05 4.53
C LEU A 78 -0.82 -5.45 4.05
N ALA A 79 0.30 -5.87 4.61
CA ALA A 79 1.62 -5.42 4.16
C ALA A 79 1.92 -5.84 2.71
N ALA A 80 1.53 -7.06 2.31
CA ALA A 80 1.68 -7.51 0.94
C ALA A 80 0.78 -6.70 -0.03
N HIS A 81 -0.45 -6.39 0.37
CA HIS A 81 -1.41 -5.59 -0.40
C HIS A 81 -0.88 -4.18 -0.63
N GLU A 82 -0.47 -3.49 0.44
CA GLU A 82 0.12 -2.15 0.35
C GLU A 82 1.43 -2.18 -0.47
N TYR A 83 2.25 -3.20 -0.29
CA TYR A 83 3.43 -3.38 -1.15
C TYR A 83 3.05 -3.53 -2.64
N GLY A 84 1.90 -4.15 -2.94
CA GLY A 84 1.33 -4.18 -4.28
C GLY A 84 1.06 -2.79 -4.84
N HIS A 85 0.47 -1.90 -4.04
CA HIS A 85 0.29 -0.48 -4.40
C HIS A 85 1.63 0.26 -4.56
N THR A 86 2.63 -0.05 -3.73
CA THR A 86 4.00 0.45 -3.92
C THR A 86 4.58 0.05 -5.27
N LEU A 87 4.33 -1.18 -5.74
CA LEU A 87 4.73 -1.63 -7.08
C LEU A 87 3.95 -0.90 -8.19
N GLN A 88 2.66 -0.62 -8.00
CA GLN A 88 1.91 0.22 -8.94
C GLN A 88 2.48 1.64 -9.02
N SER A 89 2.90 2.20 -7.87
CA SER A 89 3.63 3.48 -7.83
C SER A 89 4.93 3.43 -8.61
N LEU A 90 5.72 2.36 -8.49
CA LEU A 90 6.94 2.19 -9.30
C LEU A 90 6.65 2.15 -10.80
N LEU A 91 5.56 1.49 -11.21
CA LEU A 91 5.19 1.33 -12.61
C LEU A 91 4.65 2.64 -13.21
N LEU A 92 3.80 3.35 -12.48
CA LEU A 92 3.05 4.51 -13.00
C LEU A 92 3.69 5.86 -12.66
N GLY A 93 4.62 5.90 -11.70
CA GLY A 93 5.31 7.12 -11.29
C GLY A 93 4.32 8.23 -10.90
N PRO A 94 4.41 9.44 -11.48
CA PRO A 94 3.53 10.55 -11.11
C PRO A 94 2.04 10.29 -11.36
N LEU A 95 1.70 9.38 -12.30
CA LEU A 95 0.32 9.05 -12.62
C LEU A 95 -0.35 8.16 -11.57
N TYR A 96 0.41 7.54 -10.67
CA TYR A 96 -0.10 6.63 -9.65
C TYR A 96 -1.20 7.28 -8.79
N LEU A 97 -0.96 8.49 -8.28
CA LEU A 97 -1.95 9.16 -7.43
C LEU A 97 -3.21 9.52 -8.21
N LEU A 98 -3.06 10.03 -9.43
CA LEU A 98 -4.16 10.48 -10.28
C LEU A 98 -5.04 9.34 -10.80
N THR A 99 -4.49 8.12 -10.87
CA THR A 99 -5.19 6.94 -11.37
C THR A 99 -5.53 5.99 -10.23
N ILE A 100 -4.55 5.23 -9.75
CA ILE A 100 -4.75 4.20 -8.72
C ILE A 100 -5.14 4.84 -7.39
N GLY A 101 -4.45 5.89 -6.97
CA GLY A 101 -4.74 6.59 -5.71
C GLY A 101 -6.18 7.09 -5.66
N VAL A 102 -6.65 7.80 -6.70
CA VAL A 102 -8.03 8.28 -6.79
C VAL A 102 -9.02 7.11 -6.81
N ILE A 103 -8.82 6.10 -7.67
CA ILE A 103 -9.75 4.97 -7.77
C ILE A 103 -9.86 4.22 -6.45
N SER A 104 -8.72 3.89 -5.82
CA SER A 104 -8.66 3.22 -4.52
C SER A 104 -9.29 4.06 -3.42
N PHE A 105 -8.99 5.36 -3.35
CA PHE A 105 -9.57 6.24 -2.35
C PHE A 105 -11.10 6.37 -2.49
N THR A 106 -11.59 6.56 -3.72
CA THR A 106 -13.02 6.63 -3.99
C THR A 106 -13.70 5.30 -3.70
N TRP A 107 -13.09 4.18 -4.09
CA TRP A 107 -13.60 2.84 -3.78
C TRP A 107 -13.69 2.61 -2.26
N ALA A 108 -12.65 2.96 -1.51
CA ALA A 108 -12.61 2.84 -0.06
C ALA A 108 -13.68 3.69 0.63
N ASN A 109 -13.86 4.94 0.19
CA ASN A 109 -14.55 5.96 1.00
C ASN A 109 -15.96 6.34 0.51
N ALA A 110 -16.25 6.27 -0.78
CA ALA A 110 -17.52 6.78 -1.30
C ALA A 110 -18.72 5.96 -0.78
N PRO A 111 -19.78 6.61 -0.23
CA PRO A 111 -20.93 5.92 0.33
C PRO A 111 -21.63 4.97 -0.66
N ARG A 112 -21.70 5.36 -1.93
CA ARG A 112 -22.26 4.53 -3.01
C ARG A 112 -21.54 3.19 -3.14
N PHE A 113 -20.21 3.19 -3.17
CA PHE A 113 -19.42 1.96 -3.32
C PHE A 113 -19.40 1.12 -2.05
N LYS A 114 -19.37 1.74 -0.86
CA LYS A 114 -19.54 1.03 0.42
C LYS A 114 -20.88 0.30 0.49
N ARG A 115 -21.98 0.98 0.13
CA ARG A 115 -23.32 0.40 0.09
C ARG A 115 -23.40 -0.76 -0.91
N MET A 116 -22.92 -0.54 -2.14
CA MET A 116 -22.91 -1.56 -3.19
C MET A 116 -22.13 -2.82 -2.78
N ARG A 117 -20.95 -2.68 -2.17
CA ARG A 117 -20.17 -3.83 -1.67
C ARG A 117 -20.94 -4.62 -0.62
N ARG A 118 -21.58 -3.93 0.33
CA ARG A 118 -22.37 -4.56 1.39
C ARG A 118 -23.59 -5.29 0.83
N GLU A 119 -24.37 -4.65 -0.05
CA GLU A 119 -25.60 -5.21 -0.61
C GLU A 119 -25.34 -6.41 -1.53
N ARG A 120 -24.23 -6.39 -2.26
CA ARG A 120 -23.87 -7.44 -3.24
C ARG A 120 -22.85 -8.45 -2.71
N GLY A 121 -22.44 -8.34 -1.44
CA GLY A 121 -21.40 -9.20 -0.85
C GLY A 121 -20.06 -9.16 -1.60
N LEU A 122 -19.70 -8.02 -2.20
CA LEU A 122 -18.51 -7.94 -3.04
C LEU A 122 -17.24 -7.79 -2.19
N PRO A 123 -16.19 -8.59 -2.45
CA PRO A 123 -14.91 -8.41 -1.79
C PRO A 123 -14.26 -7.07 -2.19
N TYR A 124 -13.32 -6.59 -1.38
CA TYR A 124 -12.62 -5.34 -1.67
C TYR A 124 -11.85 -5.41 -3.00
N SER A 125 -11.29 -6.59 -3.30
CA SER A 125 -10.64 -6.97 -4.57
C SER A 125 -11.57 -7.03 -5.79
N HIS A 126 -12.87 -6.76 -5.65
CA HIS A 126 -13.72 -6.58 -6.83
C HIS A 126 -13.27 -5.37 -7.67
N CYS A 127 -12.69 -4.34 -7.03
CA CYS A 127 -12.07 -3.24 -7.74
C CYS A 127 -10.79 -3.68 -8.44
N ILE A 128 -10.65 -3.34 -9.74
CA ILE A 128 -9.54 -3.84 -10.56
C ILE A 128 -8.17 -3.39 -10.04
N VAL A 129 -8.05 -2.15 -9.55
CA VAL A 129 -6.77 -1.62 -9.04
C VAL A 129 -6.38 -2.28 -7.72
N GLU A 130 -7.37 -2.65 -6.88
CA GLU A 130 -7.16 -3.37 -5.62
C GLU A 130 -6.71 -4.80 -5.87
N ARG A 131 -7.37 -5.49 -6.80
CA ARG A 131 -6.98 -6.84 -7.23
C ARG A 131 -5.63 -6.86 -7.92
N TRP A 132 -5.28 -5.80 -8.63
CA TRP A 132 -3.95 -5.67 -9.21
C TRP A 132 -2.90 -5.54 -8.11
N ALA A 133 -3.17 -4.77 -7.05
CA ALA A 133 -2.29 -4.67 -5.89
C ALA A 133 -2.14 -6.02 -5.19
N ASP A 134 -3.23 -6.77 -4.95
CA ASP A 134 -3.16 -8.12 -4.37
C ASP A 134 -2.26 -9.06 -5.18
N ARG A 135 -2.43 -9.08 -6.51
CA ARG A 135 -1.62 -9.89 -7.42
C ARG A 135 -0.14 -9.51 -7.39
N LEU A 136 0.17 -8.22 -7.44
CA LEU A 136 1.55 -7.72 -7.35
C LEU A 136 2.18 -8.00 -5.98
N GLY A 137 1.38 -7.92 -4.92
CA GLY A 137 1.76 -8.28 -3.55
C GLY A 137 2.04 -9.77 -3.34
N GLY A 138 1.51 -10.61 -4.23
CA GLY A 138 1.61 -12.07 -4.17
C GLY A 138 0.53 -12.71 -3.29
N ILE A 139 -0.58 -12.00 -3.04
CA ILE A 139 -1.74 -12.54 -2.32
C ILE A 139 -2.51 -13.42 -3.31
N ARG A 140 -2.60 -14.71 -3.00
CA ARG A 140 -3.41 -15.67 -3.76
C ARG A 140 -4.70 -15.91 -2.98
N ASP A 141 -5.83 -15.79 -3.67
CA ASP A 141 -7.18 -16.05 -3.18
C ASP A 141 -7.69 -15.15 -2.04
N GLN A 142 -8.32 -14.02 -2.41
CA GLN A 142 -9.45 -13.50 -1.63
C GLN A 142 -10.71 -14.14 -2.19
N LYS A 143 -11.09 -15.31 -1.67
CA LYS A 143 -12.44 -15.85 -1.87
C LYS A 143 -13.45 -15.02 -1.08
#